data_AF-A0A2V5V2P3-F1
#
_entry.id   AF-A0A2V5V2P3-F1
#
_cell.length_a   1.000
_cell.length_b   1.000
_cell.length_c   1.000
_cell.angle_alpha   90.00
_cell.angle_beta   90.00
_cell.angle_gamma   90.00
#
_symmetry.space_group_name_H-M   'P 1'
#
loop_
_entity.id
_entity.type
_entity.pdbx_description
1 polymer ?
#
loop_
_entity_poly.entity_id
_entity_poly.type
_entity_poly.pdbx_seq_one_letter_code
_entity_poly.pdbx_strand_id
1 'polypeptide(L)' 'MKLVIAATGASGTIYLQRLLQQIDCGAHEVHLVLSAHAKQVAKQEL' A
#
# COMPACT_ATOMS: atom_id res chain seq x y z
N MET A 1 6.34 -0.61 -15.95
CA MET A 1 5.84 -2.00 -15.74
C MET A 1 4.53 -1.97 -14.96
N LYS A 2 3.74 -3.06 -14.95
CA LYS A 2 2.51 -3.16 -14.14
C LYS A 2 2.82 -3.82 -12.79
N LEU A 3 2.49 -3.14 -11.69
CA LEU A 3 2.71 -3.62 -10.33
C LEU A 3 1.38 -3.79 -9.62
N VAL A 4 1.14 -4.96 -9.03
CA VAL A 4 0.00 -5.20 -8.15
C VAL A 4 0.54 -5.29 -6.72
N ILE A 5 0.07 -4.38 -5.86
CA ILE A 5 0.46 -4.32 -4.45
C ILE A 5 -0.78 -4.54 -3.62
N ALA A 6 -0.77 -5.57 -2.78
CA ALA A 6 -1.88 -5.89 -1.89
C ALA A 6 -1.44 -5.72 -0.44
N ALA A 7 -2.26 -5.02 0.36
CA ALA A 7 -2.07 -4.90 1.79
C ALA A 7 -3.19 -5.60 2.56
N THR A 8 -2.82 -6.29 3.62
CA THR A 8 -3.70 -6.99 4.55
C THR A 8 -3.78 -6.24 5.88
N GLY A 9 -4.60 -6.72 6.82
CA GLY A 9 -4.75 -6.13 8.15
C GLY A 9 -3.63 -6.46 9.12
N ALA A 10 -2.38 -6.59 8.64
CA ALA A 10 -1.22 -6.77 9.49
C ALA A 10 -0.69 -5.39 9.93
N SER A 11 -0.16 -5.32 11.15
CA SER A 11 0.55 -4.11 11.61
C SER A 11 1.75 -3.83 10.71
N GLY A 12 1.99 -2.55 10.39
CA GLY A 12 3.08 -2.15 9.51
C GLY A 12 2.66 -1.30 8.31
N THR A 13 1.56 -0.54 8.40
CA THR A 13 1.07 0.37 7.36
C THR A 13 2.15 1.37 6.91
N ILE A 14 3.05 1.77 7.81
CA ILE A 14 4.18 2.65 7.48
C ILE A 14 5.08 2.08 6.38
N TYR A 15 5.24 0.76 6.29
CA TYR A 15 6.04 0.12 5.23
C TYR A 15 5.34 0.20 3.87
N LEU A 16 4.03 0.02 3.84
CA LEU A 16 3.24 0.22 2.61
C LEU A 16 3.35 1.68 2.14
N GLN A 17 3.20 2.64 3.04
CA GLN A 17 3.33 4.06 2.70
C GLN A 17 4.70 4.38 2.11
N ARG A 18 5.78 3.91 2.77
CA ARG A 18 7.16 4.12 2.30
C ARG A 18 7.42 3.43 0.96
N LEU A 19 6.92 2.21 0.77
CA LEU A 19 7.03 1.50 -0.50
C LEU A 19 6.37 2.31 -1.63
N LEU A 20 5.13 2.77 -1.42
CA LEU A 20 4.40 3.56 -2.41
C LEU A 20 5.10 4.89 -2.73
N GLN A 21 5.72 5.53 -1.74
CA GLN A 21 6.51 6.76 -1.94
C GLN A 21 7.77 6.56 -2.78
N GLN A 22 8.29 5.34 -2.91
CA GLN A 22 9.47 5.04 -3.72
C GLN A 22 9.13 4.61 -5.15
N ILE A 23 7.85 4.43 -5.49
CA ILE A 23 7.44 4.02 -6.83
C ILE A 23 7.20 5.26 -7.68
N ASP A 24 7.95 5.37 -8.77
CA ASP A 24 7.68 6.35 -9.82
C ASP A 24 6.43 5.92 -10.63
N CYS A 25 5.29 6.55 -10.33
CA CYS A 25 4.03 6.32 -11.04
C CYS A 25 4.04 6.83 -12.50
N GLY A 26 5.03 7.62 -12.91
CA GLY A 26 5.25 7.98 -14.31
C GLY A 26 5.89 6.85 -15.13
N ALA A 27 6.69 6.00 -14.48
CA ALA A 27 7.36 4.84 -15.09
C ALA A 27 6.62 3.51 -14.86
N HIS A 28 5.78 3.44 -13.81
CA HIS A 28 5.08 2.23 -13.41
C HIS A 28 3.58 2.45 -13.22
N GLU A 29 2.77 1.54 -13.73
CA GLU A 29 1.33 1.49 -13.48
C GLU A 29 1.11 0.67 -12.20
N VAL A 30 0.55 1.30 -11.16
CA VAL A 30 0.38 0.67 -9.84
C VAL A 30 -1.09 0.39 -9.56
N HIS A 31 -1.39 -0.86 -9.26
CA HIS A 31 -2.71 -1.35 -8.85
C HIS A 31 -2.65 -1.69 -7.36
N LEU A 32 -3.16 -0.80 -6.52
CA LEU A 32 -3.18 -0.98 -5.06
C LEU A 32 -4.50 -1.62 -4.61
N VAL A 33 -4.40 -2.75 -3.92
CA VAL A 33 -5.54 -3.46 -3.32
C VAL A 33 -5.42 -3.44 -1.80
N LEU A 34 -6.45 -2.93 -1.12
CA LEU A 34 -6.51 -2.90 0.34
C LEU A 34 -7.65 -3.78 0.82
N SER A 35 -7.36 -4.75 1.69
CA SER A 35 -8.42 -5.47 2.39
C SER A 35 -9.20 -4.54 3.32
N ALA A 36 -10.41 -4.94 3.75
CA ALA A 36 -11.19 -4.17 4.72
C ALA A 36 -10.39 -3.92 6.01
N HIS A 37 -9.65 -4.93 6.48
CA HIS A 37 -8.82 -4.83 7.68
C HIS A 37 -7.58 -3.97 7.45
N ALA A 38 -6.99 -3.97 6.25
CA ALA A 38 -5.87 -3.08 5.92
C ALA A 38 -6.27 -1.60 6.06
N LYS A 39 -7.49 -1.24 5.64
CA LYS A 39 -8.03 0.12 5.80
C LYS A 39 -8.22 0.49 7.28
N GLN A 40 -8.66 -0.47 8.11
CA GLN A 40 -8.83 -0.26 9.55
C GLN A 40 -7.49 -0.05 10.26
N VAL A 41 -6.51 -0.93 10.00
CA VAL A 41 -5.16 -0.81 10.56
C VAL A 41 -4.49 0.48 10.10
N ALA A 42 -4.61 0.83 8.81
CA ALA A 42 -4.05 2.07 8.29
C ALA A 42 -4.59 3.32 9.00
N LYS A 43 -5.89 3.36 9.33
CA LYS A 43 -6.50 4.45 10.09
C LYS A 43 -6.02 4.53 11.55
N GLN A 44 -5.54 3.42 12.10
CA GLN A 44 -5.02 3.36 13.48
C GLN A 44 -3.54 3.70 13.55
N GLU A 45 -2.78 3.39 12.49
CA GLU A 45 -1.32 3.53 12.47
C GLU A 45 -0.82 4.83 11.80
N LEU A 46 -1.66 5.52 11.00
CA LEU A 46 -1.35 6.74 10.25
C LEU A 46 -2.42 7.83 10.45
#